data_AF-A0A7V4IHX7-F1
#
_entry.id   AF-A0A7V4IHX7-F1
#
_cell.length_a   1.000
_cell.length_b   1.000
_cell.length_c   1.000
_cell.angle_alpha   90.00
_cell.angle_beta   90.00
_cell.angle_gamma   90.00
#
_symmetry.space_group_name_H-M   'P 1'
#
loop_
_entity.id
_entity.type
_entity.pdbx_description
1 polymer ?
#
loop_
_entity_poly.entity_id
_entity_poly.type
_entity_poly.pdbx_seq_one_letter_code
_entity_poly.pdbx_strand_id
1 'polypeptide(L)'
;MNDERPRLTDAELKDFFDRLFPQGFAGPDVLAEMAPEGWEKSPLLACFHPSPEQVWREAVQMHRNLEDLIRVRREREPENPKLAPRPEPTLAAVRAAWKATPVDAPGEVTELVGLCLWDVFSDNHEVIAADGRVVDIGSFRGAGGFIADFVEGVESNGWGGDYLRFYMGTIWIGGRADLTPVYRMIFRRIQALGADWEYHFPHLFAVDLAPLKESLDPAKLEDYSPSEAFAKEQEAQERQTEKAKLQAELAESNAAARREAMDRPPPATVRAYEQVYGREPKGWPPT
;
A
#
# COMPACT_ATOMS: atom_id res chain seq x y z
N MET A 1 6.27 -12.46 -21.93
CA MET A 1 6.96 -13.66 -21.42
C MET A 1 7.11 -13.42 -19.93
N ASN A 2 6.19 -13.94 -19.11
CA ASN A 2 6.30 -13.88 -17.65
C ASN A 2 7.36 -14.89 -17.26
N ASP A 3 8.60 -14.44 -17.10
CA ASP A 3 9.57 -15.21 -16.32
C ASP A 3 9.15 -15.01 -14.86
N GLU A 4 8.36 -15.94 -14.33
CA GLU A 4 8.08 -15.97 -12.89
C GLU A 4 9.41 -16.23 -12.17
N ARG A 5 9.97 -15.18 -11.58
CA ARG A 5 11.16 -15.31 -10.75
C ARG A 5 10.86 -16.27 -9.60
N PRO A 6 11.80 -17.16 -9.24
CA PRO A 6 11.63 -18.00 -8.07
C PRO A 6 11.53 -17.11 -6.81
N ARG A 7 10.76 -17.58 -5.83
CA ARG A 7 10.55 -16.88 -4.56
C ARG A 7 11.40 -17.51 -3.46
N LEU A 8 11.72 -16.72 -2.44
CA LEU A 8 12.26 -17.27 -1.19
C LEU A 8 11.20 -18.15 -0.52
N THR A 9 11.64 -19.21 0.15
CA THR A 9 10.79 -20.03 1.02
C THR A 9 10.51 -19.29 2.34
N ASP A 10 9.49 -19.70 3.08
CA ASP A 10 9.14 -19.08 4.38
C ASP A 10 10.32 -19.05 5.37
N ALA A 11 11.14 -20.11 5.39
CA ALA A 11 12.32 -20.18 6.24
C ALA A 11 13.40 -19.16 5.79
N GLU A 12 13.59 -18.98 4.49
CA GLU A 12 14.51 -18.00 3.92
C GLU A 12 14.00 -16.57 4.10
N LEU A 13 12.69 -16.33 4.00
CA LEU A 13 12.07 -15.04 4.29
C LEU A 13 12.30 -14.64 5.75
N LYS A 14 12.11 -15.60 6.67
CA LYS A 14 12.39 -15.36 8.08
C LYS A 14 13.87 -15.02 8.31
N ASP A 15 14.80 -15.81 7.75
CA ASP A 15 16.24 -15.52 7.85
C ASP A 15 16.61 -14.16 7.26
N PHE A 16 15.99 -13.79 6.12
CA PHE A 16 16.20 -12.49 5.50
C PHE A 16 15.79 -11.35 6.42
N PHE A 17 14.61 -11.44 7.07
CA PHE A 17 14.15 -10.42 8.02
C PHE A 17 14.92 -10.41 9.35
N ASP A 18 15.32 -11.58 9.86
CA ASP A 18 16.20 -11.69 11.04
C ASP A 18 17.54 -10.99 10.77
N ARG A 19 18.06 -11.07 9.53
CA ARG A 19 19.28 -10.36 9.12
C ARG A 19 19.08 -8.86 8.91
N LEU A 20 17.90 -8.45 8.43
CA LEU A 20 17.56 -7.02 8.34
C LEU A 20 17.43 -6.39 9.73
N PHE A 21 16.80 -7.08 10.68
CA PHE A 21 16.45 -6.56 12.00
C PHE A 21 16.85 -7.55 13.12
N PRO A 22 18.15 -7.75 13.38
CA PRO A 22 18.63 -8.78 14.31
C PRO A 22 18.21 -8.54 15.77
N GLN A 23 17.82 -7.32 16.11
CA GLN A 23 17.33 -6.93 17.44
C GLN A 23 15.85 -6.50 17.41
N GLY A 24 15.12 -6.83 16.34
CA GLY A 24 13.74 -6.41 16.10
C GLY A 24 13.60 -4.99 15.55
N PHE A 25 12.36 -4.58 15.24
CA PHE A 25 12.07 -3.30 14.60
C PHE A 25 12.31 -2.07 15.48
N ALA A 26 12.26 -2.23 16.80
CA ALA A 26 12.66 -1.20 17.76
C ALA A 26 13.99 -1.54 18.48
N GLY A 27 14.84 -2.34 17.83
CA GLY A 27 16.17 -2.66 18.34
C GLY A 27 17.01 -1.40 18.60
N PRO A 28 17.98 -1.44 19.53
CA PRO A 28 18.86 -0.32 19.83
C PRO A 28 19.57 0.26 18.60
N ASP A 29 19.90 -0.58 17.61
CA ASP A 29 20.50 -0.17 16.34
C ASP A 29 19.53 0.64 15.47
N VAL A 30 18.24 0.28 15.45
CA VAL A 30 17.21 1.03 14.73
C VAL A 30 16.95 2.38 15.39
N LEU A 31 16.81 2.39 16.72
CA LEU A 31 16.60 3.63 17.48
C LEU A 31 17.78 4.61 17.35
N ALA A 32 19.01 4.10 17.39
CA ALA A 32 20.21 4.93 17.22
C ALA A 32 20.28 5.57 15.81
N GLU A 33 19.80 4.88 14.77
CA GLU A 33 19.78 5.41 13.41
C GLU A 33 18.62 6.38 13.17
N MET A 34 17.41 6.06 13.65
CA MET A 34 16.19 6.85 13.40
C MET A 34 16.02 8.05 14.34
N ALA A 35 16.50 7.95 15.57
CA ALA A 35 16.31 8.95 16.61
C ALA A 35 17.52 9.02 17.56
N PRO A 36 18.70 9.44 17.06
CA PRO A 36 19.94 9.46 17.85
C PRO A 36 19.88 10.33 19.11
N GLU A 37 19.02 11.35 19.12
CA GLU A 37 18.81 12.23 20.29
C GLU A 37 17.65 11.79 21.20
N GLY A 38 17.03 10.64 20.89
CA GLY A 38 15.84 10.10 21.54
C GLY A 38 14.56 10.29 20.71
N TRP A 39 13.65 9.31 20.79
CA TRP A 39 12.42 9.27 20.01
C TRP A 39 11.52 10.51 20.20
N GLU A 40 11.39 10.99 21.45
CA GLU A 40 10.59 12.18 21.77
C GLU A 40 11.09 13.47 21.11
N LYS A 41 12.36 13.51 20.69
CA LYS A 41 12.95 14.65 19.98
C LYS A 41 12.97 14.45 18.47
N SER A 42 12.60 13.26 18.00
CA SER A 42 12.58 12.96 16.58
C SER A 42 11.40 13.65 15.90
N PRO A 43 11.60 14.26 14.71
CA PRO A 43 10.50 14.75 13.89
C PRO A 43 9.49 13.64 13.53
N LEU A 44 9.92 12.38 13.53
CA LEU A 44 9.08 11.22 13.27
C LEU A 44 8.00 10.99 14.35
N LEU A 45 8.16 11.58 15.54
CA LEU A 45 7.14 11.53 16.60
C LEU A 45 5.79 12.07 16.10
N ALA A 46 5.80 13.03 15.16
CA ALA A 46 4.58 13.62 14.60
C ALA A 46 3.69 12.61 13.86
N CYS A 47 4.22 11.44 13.46
CA CYS A 47 3.43 10.35 12.89
C CYS A 47 2.36 9.85 13.87
N PHE A 48 2.68 9.74 15.16
CA PHE A 48 1.80 9.23 16.21
C PHE A 48 1.24 10.32 17.12
N HIS A 49 1.98 11.43 17.26
CA HIS A 49 1.60 12.58 18.08
C HIS A 49 1.46 13.85 17.23
N PRO A 50 0.51 13.88 16.25
CA PRO A 50 0.29 15.06 15.43
C PRO A 50 -0.26 16.22 16.25
N SER A 51 0.08 17.45 15.83
CA SER A 51 -0.53 18.66 16.41
C SER A 51 -2.03 18.73 16.10
N PRO A 52 -2.84 19.40 16.94
CA PRO A 52 -4.25 19.65 16.64
C PRO A 52 -4.47 20.32 15.28
N GLU A 53 -3.55 21.16 14.85
CA GLU A 53 -3.56 21.81 13.54
C GLU A 53 -3.34 20.81 12.40
N GLN A 54 -2.43 19.85 12.58
CA GLN A 54 -2.23 18.76 11.62
C GLN A 54 -3.49 17.90 11.51
N VAL A 55 -4.05 17.46 12.64
CA VAL A 55 -5.29 16.66 12.68
C VAL A 55 -6.46 17.39 12.01
N TRP A 56 -6.58 18.71 12.25
CA TRP A 56 -7.60 19.51 11.61
C TRP A 56 -7.43 19.57 10.09
N ARG A 57 -6.21 19.81 9.58
CA ARG A 57 -5.94 19.81 8.12
C ARG A 57 -6.29 18.47 7.47
N GLU A 58 -5.92 17.37 8.11
CA GLU A 58 -6.25 16.02 7.66
C GLU A 58 -7.77 15.79 7.63
N ALA A 59 -8.48 16.19 8.69
CA ALA A 59 -9.94 16.07 8.78
C ALA A 59 -10.66 16.90 7.71
N VAL A 60 -10.19 18.12 7.42
CA VAL A 60 -10.74 18.96 6.36
C VAL A 60 -10.51 18.34 4.99
N GLN A 61 -9.30 17.83 4.72
CA GLN A 61 -9.01 17.19 3.44
C GLN A 61 -9.88 15.94 3.23
N MET A 62 -10.00 15.09 4.26
CA MET A 62 -10.85 13.91 4.22
C MET A 62 -12.32 14.28 4.01
N HIS A 63 -12.81 15.31 4.69
CA HIS A 63 -14.17 15.82 4.52
C HIS A 63 -14.44 16.23 3.07
N ARG A 64 -13.54 17.01 2.46
CA ARG A 64 -13.67 17.46 1.07
C ARG A 64 -13.67 16.29 0.09
N ASN A 65 -12.74 15.35 0.24
CA ASN A 65 -12.67 14.16 -0.61
C ASN A 65 -13.97 13.33 -0.53
N LEU A 66 -14.54 13.18 0.67
CA LEU A 66 -15.81 12.46 0.87
C LEU A 66 -17.00 13.21 0.27
N GLU A 67 -17.07 14.54 0.45
CA GLU A 67 -18.12 15.37 -0.15
C GLU A 67 -18.07 15.33 -1.68
N ASP A 68 -16.87 15.35 -2.27
CA ASP A 68 -16.68 15.22 -3.72
C ASP A 68 -17.14 13.85 -4.24
N LEU A 69 -16.82 12.77 -3.53
CA LEU A 69 -17.24 11.41 -3.89
C LEU A 69 -18.77 11.25 -3.81
N ILE A 70 -19.39 11.86 -2.80
CA ILE A 70 -20.84 11.74 -2.55
C ILE A 70 -21.65 12.67 -3.46
N ARG A 71 -21.05 13.75 -4.00
CA ARG A 71 -21.73 14.75 -4.84
C ARG A 71 -22.59 14.13 -5.94
N VAL A 72 -22.01 13.24 -6.76
CA VAL A 72 -22.73 12.60 -7.87
C VAL A 72 -23.92 11.78 -7.38
N ARG A 73 -23.77 11.12 -6.23
CA ARG A 73 -24.86 10.34 -5.64
C ARG A 73 -25.97 11.24 -5.09
N ARG A 74 -25.60 12.37 -4.48
CA ARG A 74 -26.54 13.39 -3.99
C ARG A 74 -27.35 14.00 -5.13
N GLU A 75 -26.73 14.24 -6.28
CA GLU A 75 -27.41 14.72 -7.49
C GLU A 75 -28.43 13.70 -8.04
N ARG A 76 -28.14 12.41 -7.93
CA ARG A 76 -29.04 11.32 -8.34
C ARG A 76 -30.16 11.05 -7.34
N GLU A 77 -29.91 11.29 -6.05
CA GLU A 77 -30.84 11.01 -4.94
C GLU A 77 -31.02 12.24 -4.02
N PRO A 78 -31.61 13.35 -4.51
CA PRO A 78 -31.63 14.63 -3.77
C PRO A 78 -32.45 14.57 -2.47
N GLU A 79 -33.47 13.72 -2.43
CA GLU A 79 -34.37 13.57 -1.27
C GLU A 79 -33.79 12.64 -0.18
N ASN A 80 -32.60 12.05 -0.38
CA ASN A 80 -32.02 11.13 0.58
C ASN A 80 -31.33 11.89 1.74
N PRO A 81 -31.90 11.90 2.96
CA PRO A 81 -31.35 12.67 4.07
C PRO A 81 -29.97 12.19 4.54
N LYS A 82 -29.59 10.95 4.20
CA LYS A 82 -28.25 10.42 4.53
C LYS A 82 -27.14 11.05 3.68
N LEU A 83 -27.50 11.67 2.56
CA LEU A 83 -26.58 12.34 1.65
C LEU A 83 -26.49 13.85 1.89
N ALA A 84 -27.20 14.39 2.89
CA ALA A 84 -27.15 15.82 3.20
C ALA A 84 -25.69 16.27 3.45
N PRO A 85 -25.28 17.45 2.94
CA PRO A 85 -23.94 17.99 3.17
C PRO A 85 -23.64 18.08 4.66
N ARG A 86 -22.49 17.56 5.08
CA ARG A 86 -22.03 17.70 6.46
C ARG A 86 -21.22 18.99 6.61
N PRO A 87 -21.23 19.64 7.78
CA PRO A 87 -20.38 20.81 8.00
C PRO A 87 -18.90 20.39 8.00
N GLU A 88 -18.05 21.26 7.45
CA GLU A 88 -16.60 21.06 7.47
C GLU A 88 -16.08 21.07 8.93
N PRO A 89 -15.14 20.17 9.30
CA PRO A 89 -14.54 20.17 10.63
C PRO A 89 -13.86 21.49 11.00
N THR A 90 -14.11 21.98 12.21
CA THR A 90 -13.48 23.22 12.71
C THR A 90 -12.29 22.93 13.62
N LEU A 91 -11.27 23.81 13.58
CA LEU A 91 -10.10 23.69 14.46
C LEU A 91 -10.50 23.75 15.95
N ALA A 92 -11.51 24.56 16.30
CA ALA A 92 -12.01 24.65 17.67
C ALA A 92 -12.58 23.31 18.16
N ALA A 93 -13.35 22.61 17.32
CA ALA A 93 -13.89 21.29 17.66
C ALA A 93 -12.77 20.24 17.80
N VAL A 94 -11.78 20.26 16.91
CA VAL A 94 -10.63 19.34 16.99
C VAL A 94 -9.84 19.59 18.28
N ARG A 95 -9.52 20.85 18.61
CA ARG A 95 -8.81 21.19 19.85
C ARG A 95 -9.59 20.79 21.11
N ALA A 96 -10.91 20.92 21.11
CA ALA A 96 -11.75 20.52 22.24
C ALA A 96 -11.78 19.00 22.45
N ALA A 97 -11.68 18.22 21.37
CA ALA A 97 -11.67 16.75 21.41
C ALA A 97 -10.26 16.16 21.60
N TRP A 98 -9.21 16.93 21.30
CA TRP A 98 -7.83 16.46 21.29
C TRP A 98 -7.34 16.11 22.70
N LYS A 99 -6.63 14.97 22.80
CA LYS A 99 -6.00 14.49 24.04
C LYS A 99 -4.60 14.01 23.71
N ALA A 100 -3.62 14.51 24.46
CA ALA A 100 -2.27 13.97 24.40
C ALA A 100 -2.27 12.52 24.88
N THR A 101 -1.63 11.65 24.11
CA THR A 101 -1.34 10.27 24.49
C THR A 101 0.10 10.19 24.99
N PRO A 102 0.40 9.33 26.00
CA PRO A 102 1.77 9.05 26.37
C PRO A 102 2.57 8.52 25.19
N VAL A 103 3.86 8.86 25.12
CA VAL A 103 4.78 8.34 24.10
C VAL A 103 5.21 6.92 24.49
N ASP A 104 5.00 5.97 23.58
CA ASP A 104 5.50 4.59 23.69
C ASP A 104 6.57 4.36 22.61
N ALA A 105 7.80 4.77 22.88
CA ALA A 105 8.85 4.77 21.87
C ALA A 105 9.10 3.39 21.22
N PRO A 106 9.24 2.27 21.97
CA PRO A 106 9.40 0.96 21.36
C PRO A 106 8.20 0.54 20.50
N GLY A 107 6.97 0.78 20.98
CA GLY A 107 5.75 0.45 20.24
C GLY A 107 5.61 1.26 18.96
N GLU A 108 5.77 2.59 19.05
CA GLU A 108 5.67 3.52 17.93
C GLU A 108 6.75 3.29 16.87
N VAL A 109 7.99 2.99 17.28
CA VAL A 109 9.07 2.70 16.32
C VAL A 109 8.84 1.37 15.63
N THR A 110 8.41 0.34 16.38
CA THR A 110 8.01 -0.95 15.80
C THR A 110 6.90 -0.76 14.76
N GLU A 111 5.89 0.04 15.11
CA GLU A 111 4.77 0.35 14.24
C GLU A 111 5.24 1.07 12.96
N LEU A 112 6.03 2.14 13.10
CA LEU A 112 6.48 2.93 11.96
C LEU A 112 7.34 2.11 11.00
N VAL A 113 8.27 1.31 11.53
CA VAL A 113 9.13 0.44 10.70
C VAL A 113 8.28 -0.59 9.99
N GLY A 114 7.33 -1.24 10.67
CA GLY A 114 6.41 -2.19 10.03
C GLY A 114 5.59 -1.57 8.91
N LEU A 115 5.04 -0.37 9.11
CA LEU A 115 4.29 0.35 8.07
C LEU A 115 5.17 0.71 6.86
N CYS A 116 6.41 1.15 7.10
CA CYS A 116 7.36 1.46 6.03
C CYS A 116 7.86 0.21 5.30
N LEU A 117 7.94 -0.94 5.98
CA LEU A 117 8.26 -2.23 5.35
C LEU A 117 7.12 -2.67 4.43
N TRP A 118 5.86 -2.45 4.81
CA TRP A 118 4.74 -2.70 3.92
C TRP A 118 4.85 -1.87 2.62
N ASP A 119 5.18 -0.58 2.73
CA ASP A 119 5.36 0.29 1.56
C ASP A 119 6.48 -0.24 0.64
N VAL A 120 7.59 -0.74 1.20
CA VAL A 120 8.75 -1.22 0.42
C VAL A 120 8.54 -2.59 -0.20
N PHE A 121 7.89 -3.52 0.51
CA PHE A 121 7.78 -4.92 0.11
C PHE A 121 6.43 -5.30 -0.51
N SER A 122 5.39 -4.45 -0.43
CA SER A 122 4.03 -4.84 -0.80
C SER A 122 3.26 -3.88 -1.70
N ASP A 123 3.56 -2.58 -1.73
CA ASP A 123 2.81 -1.57 -2.52
C ASP A 123 3.04 -1.69 -4.05
N ASN A 124 2.82 -2.89 -4.57
CA ASN A 124 3.21 -3.42 -5.88
C ASN A 124 4.72 -3.55 -6.11
N HIS A 125 5.55 -3.22 -5.13
CA HIS A 125 7.01 -3.21 -5.28
C HIS A 125 7.62 -4.59 -5.00
N GLU A 126 8.78 -4.87 -5.61
CA GLU A 126 9.50 -6.13 -5.41
C GLU A 126 10.88 -5.88 -4.79
N VAL A 127 11.23 -6.63 -3.75
CA VAL A 127 12.62 -6.75 -3.28
C VAL A 127 13.23 -8.00 -3.89
N ILE A 128 14.39 -7.84 -4.53
CA ILE A 128 15.10 -8.90 -5.25
C ILE A 128 16.33 -9.29 -4.45
N ALA A 129 16.38 -10.52 -3.94
CA ALA A 129 17.53 -11.05 -3.22
C ALA A 129 18.79 -11.09 -4.10
N ALA A 130 19.97 -11.22 -3.46
CA ALA A 130 21.25 -11.25 -4.16
C ALA A 130 21.39 -12.39 -5.19
N ASP A 131 20.60 -13.46 -5.04
CA ASP A 131 20.55 -14.60 -5.98
C ASP A 131 19.50 -14.43 -7.09
N GLY A 132 18.82 -13.27 -7.15
CA GLY A 132 17.81 -12.94 -8.15
C GLY A 132 16.39 -13.41 -7.81
N ARG A 133 16.18 -14.08 -6.67
CA ARG A 133 14.85 -14.49 -6.20
C ARG A 133 14.07 -13.32 -5.60
N VAL A 134 12.75 -13.38 -5.67
CA VAL A 134 11.87 -12.38 -5.08
C VAL A 134 11.69 -12.66 -3.58
N VAL A 135 11.86 -11.63 -2.75
CA VAL A 135 11.53 -11.62 -1.32
C VAL A 135 10.03 -11.29 -1.19
N ASP A 136 9.19 -12.25 -1.59
CA ASP A 136 7.74 -12.10 -1.61
C ASP A 136 7.13 -12.38 -0.24
N ILE A 137 6.65 -11.34 0.45
CA ILE A 137 5.96 -11.46 1.75
C ILE A 137 4.44 -11.61 1.61
N GLY A 138 3.95 -11.85 0.39
CA GLY A 138 2.57 -12.13 0.06
C GLY A 138 1.80 -10.94 -0.52
N SER A 139 0.50 -11.15 -0.71
CA SER A 139 -0.43 -10.10 -1.16
C SER A 139 -0.45 -8.90 -0.22
N PHE A 140 -1.14 -7.82 -0.59
CA PHE A 140 -1.33 -6.61 0.25
C PHE A 140 -1.72 -6.95 1.70
N ARG A 141 -2.61 -7.94 1.89
CA ARG A 141 -3.00 -8.43 3.22
C ARG A 141 -2.00 -9.42 3.80
N GLY A 142 -1.41 -10.26 2.95
CA GLY A 142 -0.37 -11.23 3.34
C GLY A 142 0.86 -10.55 3.93
N ALA A 143 1.33 -9.48 3.30
CA ALA A 143 2.42 -8.65 3.80
C ALA A 143 2.12 -8.07 5.19
N GLY A 144 0.90 -7.56 5.39
CA GLY A 144 0.48 -7.06 6.71
C GLY A 144 0.50 -8.16 7.77
N GLY A 145 0.04 -9.36 7.42
CA GLY A 145 0.09 -10.55 8.29
C GLY A 145 1.52 -10.98 8.60
N PHE A 146 2.38 -11.10 7.58
CA PHE A 146 3.78 -11.48 7.75
C PHE A 146 4.53 -10.53 8.70
N ILE A 147 4.35 -9.22 8.54
CA ILE A 147 4.98 -8.21 9.39
C ILE A 147 4.46 -8.32 10.83
N ALA A 148 3.14 -8.53 11.02
CA ALA A 148 2.56 -8.75 12.34
C ALA A 148 3.13 -10.00 13.02
N ASP A 149 3.17 -11.12 12.30
CA ASP A 149 3.70 -12.38 12.81
C ASP A 149 5.20 -12.28 13.13
N PHE A 150 5.97 -11.48 12.38
CA PHE A 150 7.38 -11.23 12.67
C PHE A 150 7.56 -10.43 13.97
N VAL A 151 6.67 -9.46 14.25
CA VAL A 151 6.72 -8.63 15.46
C VAL A 151 6.23 -9.40 16.70
N GLU A 152 5.16 -10.17 16.55
CA GLU A 152 4.47 -10.83 17.67
C GLU A 152 4.98 -12.25 17.95
N GLY A 153 5.67 -12.86 16.98
CA GLY A 153 6.11 -14.25 17.03
C GLY A 153 5.02 -15.22 16.54
N VAL A 154 5.45 -16.33 15.93
CA VAL A 154 4.63 -17.34 15.19
C VAL A 154 3.51 -18.01 16.03
N GLU A 155 3.41 -17.75 17.34
CA GLU A 155 2.31 -18.26 18.18
C GLU A 155 0.97 -17.52 17.96
N SER A 156 0.91 -16.50 17.10
CA SER A 156 -0.32 -15.82 16.65
C SER A 156 -1.10 -16.61 15.59
N ASN A 157 -1.45 -17.88 15.87
CA ASN A 157 -2.46 -18.71 15.19
C ASN A 157 -2.81 -18.30 13.75
N GLY A 158 -2.10 -18.82 12.73
CA GLY A 158 -2.07 -18.54 11.27
C GLY A 158 -3.25 -17.93 10.48
N TRP A 159 -3.99 -17.01 11.07
CA TRP A 159 -5.01 -16.05 10.64
C TRP A 159 -5.21 -14.99 11.76
N GLY A 160 -4.27 -14.88 12.71
CA GLY A 160 -4.46 -14.30 14.05
C GLY A 160 -3.56 -13.11 14.39
N GLY A 161 -2.54 -12.81 13.58
CA GLY A 161 -1.93 -11.48 13.58
C GLY A 161 -2.93 -10.47 13.00
N ASP A 162 -3.05 -9.29 13.61
CA ASP A 162 -3.91 -8.22 13.10
C ASP A 162 -3.33 -7.70 11.78
N TYR A 163 -3.55 -8.41 10.66
CA TYR A 163 -2.99 -8.01 9.36
C TYR A 163 -3.40 -6.58 9.00
N LEU A 164 -4.52 -6.09 9.55
CA LEU A 164 -5.00 -4.71 9.38
C LEU A 164 -4.05 -3.69 9.99
N ARG A 165 -3.23 -4.08 10.97
CA ARG A 165 -2.24 -3.24 11.64
C ARG A 165 -1.27 -2.62 10.64
N PHE A 166 -0.68 -3.44 9.77
CA PHE A 166 0.31 -2.98 8.78
C PHE A 166 -0.27 -2.86 7.37
N TYR A 167 -1.50 -3.32 7.13
CA TYR A 167 -2.17 -3.20 5.85
C TYR A 167 -2.29 -1.73 5.41
N MET A 168 -1.90 -1.45 4.16
CA MET A 168 -1.84 -0.12 3.55
C MET A 168 -0.74 0.80 4.11
N GLY A 169 0.21 0.24 4.88
CA GLY A 169 1.44 0.90 5.27
C GLY A 169 1.23 2.32 5.78
N THR A 170 1.95 3.28 5.22
CA THR A 170 1.98 4.64 5.77
C THR A 170 0.85 5.55 5.31
N ILE A 171 -0.18 5.06 4.60
CA ILE A 171 -1.21 5.89 3.95
C ILE A 171 -1.87 6.95 4.87
N TRP A 172 -2.03 6.64 6.17
CA TRP A 172 -2.67 7.54 7.14
C TRP A 172 -1.71 8.46 7.90
N ILE A 173 -0.41 8.14 7.92
CA ILE A 173 0.58 8.83 8.78
C ILE A 173 1.78 9.40 8.01
N GLY A 174 2.00 8.98 6.76
CA GLY A 174 3.16 9.36 5.95
C GLY A 174 3.20 10.82 5.54
N GLY A 175 2.06 11.52 5.63
CA GLY A 175 1.98 12.97 5.44
C GLY A 175 2.34 13.81 6.68
N ARG A 176 2.58 13.17 7.84
CA ARG A 176 2.80 13.87 9.12
C ARG A 176 4.26 14.20 9.41
N ALA A 177 5.19 13.44 8.85
CA ALA A 177 6.63 13.64 8.99
C ALA A 177 7.36 13.21 7.70
N ASP A 178 8.61 13.64 7.54
CA ASP A 178 9.45 13.12 6.44
C ASP A 178 9.92 11.70 6.77
N LEU A 179 9.37 10.72 6.06
CA LEU A 179 9.72 9.30 6.21
C LEU A 179 10.98 8.88 5.44
N THR A 180 11.57 9.76 4.64
CA THR A 180 12.79 9.46 3.86
C THR A 180 13.92 8.85 4.71
N PRO A 181 14.19 9.28 5.97
CA PRO A 181 15.18 8.63 6.84
C PRO A 181 14.87 7.16 7.16
N VAL A 182 13.60 6.80 7.34
CA VAL A 182 13.18 5.42 7.66
C VAL A 182 13.39 4.52 6.45
N TYR A 183 12.93 4.95 5.27
CA TYR A 183 13.16 4.21 4.03
C TYR A 183 14.65 4.06 3.71
N ARG A 184 15.47 5.09 3.98
CA ARG A 184 16.91 5.03 3.77
C ARG A 184 17.56 3.97 4.67
N MET A 185 17.17 3.88 5.93
CA MET A 185 17.62 2.81 6.83
C MET A 185 17.24 1.44 6.26
N ILE A 186 15.97 1.25 5.86
CA ILE A 186 15.49 -0.01 5.27
C ILE A 186 16.32 -0.37 4.02
N PHE A 187 16.49 0.56 3.09
CA PHE A 187 17.26 0.33 1.86
C PHE A 187 18.73 0.06 2.11
N ARG A 188 19.37 0.70 3.10
CA ARG A 188 20.76 0.39 3.49
C ARG A 188 20.87 -1.05 3.98
N ARG A 189 19.91 -1.51 4.78
CA ARG A 189 19.89 -2.89 5.28
C ARG A 189 19.67 -3.88 4.15
N ILE A 190 18.72 -3.60 3.23
CA ILE A 190 18.51 -4.41 2.01
C ILE A 190 19.79 -4.47 1.16
N GLN A 191 20.43 -3.31 0.91
CA GLN A 191 21.66 -3.22 0.13
C GLN A 191 22.81 -3.99 0.78
N ALA A 192 22.93 -3.97 2.11
CA ALA A 192 23.93 -4.71 2.85
C ALA A 192 23.77 -6.24 2.72
N LEU A 193 22.57 -6.72 2.40
CA LEU A 193 22.32 -8.12 2.06
C LEU A 193 22.58 -8.45 0.57
N GLY A 194 23.01 -7.47 -0.23
CA GLY A 194 23.21 -7.60 -1.67
C GLY A 194 21.91 -7.65 -2.47
N ALA A 195 20.79 -7.33 -1.84
CA ALA A 195 19.49 -7.28 -2.50
C ALA A 195 19.28 -5.94 -3.23
N ASP A 196 18.28 -5.91 -4.10
CA ASP A 196 17.87 -4.77 -4.92
C ASP A 196 16.36 -4.54 -4.79
N TRP A 197 15.84 -3.48 -5.40
CA TRP A 197 14.43 -3.12 -5.33
C TRP A 197 13.90 -2.66 -6.69
N GLU A 198 12.75 -3.18 -7.07
CA GLU A 198 12.00 -2.80 -8.27
C GLU A 198 10.75 -2.02 -7.86
N TYR A 199 10.66 -0.80 -8.35
CA TYR A 199 9.50 0.06 -8.17
C TYR A 199 8.47 -0.26 -9.24
N HIS A 200 7.22 -0.42 -8.81
CA HIS A 200 6.09 -0.59 -9.73
C HIS A 200 5.09 0.52 -9.49
N PHE A 201 4.89 1.36 -10.51
CA PHE A 201 3.92 2.43 -10.43
C PHE A 201 2.50 1.86 -10.33
N PRO A 202 1.64 2.38 -9.42
CA PRO A 202 0.26 1.93 -9.29
C PRO A 202 -0.45 1.95 -10.64
N HIS A 203 -1.05 0.82 -11.00
CA HIS A 203 -1.74 0.66 -12.27
C HIS A 203 -3.09 -0.03 -12.02
N LEU A 204 -4.17 0.63 -12.41
CA LEU A 204 -5.50 0.04 -12.30
C LEU A 204 -5.76 -0.85 -13.51
N PHE A 205 -6.10 -2.11 -13.26
CA PHE A 205 -6.44 -3.08 -14.31
C PHE A 205 -7.89 -3.54 -14.15
N ALA A 206 -8.58 -3.75 -15.28
CA ALA A 206 -9.82 -4.49 -15.32
C ALA A 206 -9.51 -6.00 -15.39
N VAL A 207 -9.83 -6.73 -14.33
CA VAL A 207 -9.69 -8.20 -14.31
C VAL A 207 -10.98 -8.84 -14.80
N ASP A 208 -10.86 -9.73 -15.79
CA ASP A 208 -11.97 -10.52 -16.29
C ASP A 208 -12.08 -11.84 -15.51
N LEU A 209 -13.15 -11.98 -14.73
CA LEU A 209 -13.42 -13.17 -13.92
C LEU A 209 -14.34 -14.18 -14.62
N ALA A 210 -14.83 -13.87 -15.82
CA ALA A 210 -15.73 -14.77 -16.56
C ALA A 210 -15.12 -16.16 -16.85
N PRO A 211 -13.83 -16.28 -17.24
CA PRO A 211 -13.22 -17.60 -17.47
C PRO A 211 -13.19 -18.47 -16.22
N LEU A 212 -12.98 -17.87 -15.03
CA LEU A 212 -13.04 -18.57 -13.75
C LEU A 212 -14.46 -19.08 -13.47
N LYS A 213 -15.47 -18.24 -13.73
CA LYS A 213 -16.87 -18.60 -13.53
C LYS A 213 -17.31 -19.73 -14.47
N GLU A 214 -16.83 -19.74 -15.71
CA GLU A 214 -17.12 -20.79 -16.69
C GLU A 214 -16.43 -22.12 -16.34
N SER A 215 -15.22 -22.07 -15.78
CA SER A 215 -14.50 -23.27 -15.32
C SER A 215 -15.10 -23.94 -14.07
N LEU A 216 -15.95 -23.21 -13.34
CA LEU A 216 -16.63 -23.68 -12.11
C LEU A 216 -18.06 -24.20 -12.36
N ASP A 217 -18.52 -24.23 -13.62
CA ASP A 217 -19.89 -24.60 -13.99
C ASP A 217 -19.92 -26.01 -14.63
N PRO A 218 -20.20 -27.09 -13.86
CA PRO A 218 -20.09 -28.48 -14.34
C PRO A 218 -21.23 -28.95 -15.27
N ALA A 219 -22.14 -28.08 -15.69
CA ALA A 219 -23.38 -28.48 -16.36
C ALA A 219 -23.59 -27.83 -17.73
N LYS A 220 -22.83 -28.24 -18.77
CA LYS A 220 -23.21 -27.94 -20.16
C LYS A 220 -22.81 -29.06 -21.13
N LEU A 221 -23.76 -29.95 -21.47
CA LEU A 221 -23.67 -30.68 -22.75
C LEU A 221 -24.97 -31.24 -23.35
N GLU A 222 -26.19 -30.76 -23.05
CA GLU A 222 -27.39 -31.38 -23.66
C GLU A 222 -28.47 -30.50 -24.31
N ASP A 223 -28.37 -29.17 -24.33
CA ASP A 223 -29.33 -28.34 -25.10
C ASP A 223 -28.62 -27.28 -25.97
N TYR A 224 -28.43 -27.59 -27.26
CA TYR A 224 -27.94 -26.64 -28.26
C TYR A 224 -29.10 -26.06 -29.08
N SER A 225 -29.41 -24.79 -28.86
CA SER A 225 -30.33 -24.02 -29.69
C SER A 225 -29.57 -22.94 -30.48
N PRO A 226 -29.69 -22.89 -31.82
CA PRO A 226 -29.02 -21.88 -32.64
C PRO A 226 -29.36 -20.43 -32.28
N SER A 227 -30.60 -20.13 -31.86
CA SER A 227 -31.00 -18.77 -31.44
C SER A 227 -30.35 -18.37 -30.12
N GLU A 228 -30.15 -19.31 -29.19
CA GLU A 228 -29.42 -19.08 -27.95
C GLU A 228 -27.91 -18.94 -28.20
N ALA A 229 -27.37 -19.62 -29.21
CA ALA A 229 -25.97 -19.46 -29.62
C ALA A 229 -25.71 -18.06 -30.19
N PHE A 230 -26.59 -17.54 -31.07
CA PHE A 230 -26.48 -16.17 -31.58
C PHE A 230 -26.67 -15.11 -30.49
N ALA A 231 -27.61 -15.30 -29.57
CA ALA A 231 -27.79 -14.39 -28.44
C ALA A 231 -26.57 -14.38 -27.50
N LYS A 232 -25.99 -15.55 -27.20
CA LYS A 232 -24.74 -15.66 -26.42
C LYS A 232 -23.55 -15.05 -27.15
N GLU A 233 -23.47 -15.17 -28.47
CA GLU A 233 -22.43 -14.56 -29.28
C GLU A 233 -22.56 -13.03 -29.29
N GLN A 234 -23.78 -12.51 -29.40
CA GLN A 234 -24.05 -11.07 -29.32
C GLN A 234 -23.73 -10.52 -27.91
N GLU A 235 -24.17 -11.17 -26.84
CA GLU A 235 -23.81 -10.81 -25.46
C GLU A 235 -22.29 -10.91 -25.21
N ALA A 236 -21.60 -11.86 -25.82
CA ALA A 236 -20.14 -11.97 -25.75
C ALA A 236 -19.45 -10.82 -26.49
N GLN A 237 -19.95 -10.43 -27.67
CA GLN A 237 -19.43 -9.29 -28.42
C GLN A 237 -19.68 -7.97 -27.70
N GLU A 238 -20.87 -7.77 -27.13
CA GLU A 238 -21.19 -6.59 -26.33
C GLU A 238 -20.29 -6.50 -25.09
N ARG A 239 -20.15 -7.59 -24.34
CA ARG A 239 -19.21 -7.66 -23.19
C ARG A 239 -17.77 -7.40 -23.59
N GLN A 240 -17.32 -7.94 -24.73
CA GLN A 240 -15.96 -7.70 -25.22
C GLN A 240 -15.75 -6.23 -25.61
N THR A 241 -16.78 -5.59 -26.16
CA THR A 241 -16.75 -4.17 -26.53
C THR A 241 -16.74 -3.28 -25.28
N GLU A 242 -17.58 -3.57 -24.29
CA GLU A 242 -17.58 -2.88 -23.00
C GLU A 242 -16.26 -3.05 -22.26
N LYS A 243 -15.69 -4.27 -22.25
CA LYS A 243 -14.37 -4.55 -21.68
C LYS A 243 -13.29 -3.77 -22.39
N ALA A 244 -13.27 -3.74 -23.73
CA ALA A 244 -12.29 -2.98 -24.49
C ALA A 244 -12.40 -1.48 -24.20
N LYS A 245 -13.63 -0.95 -24.08
CA LYS A 245 -13.87 0.43 -23.71
C LYS A 245 -13.35 0.75 -22.31
N LEU A 246 -13.68 -0.08 -21.31
CA LEU A 246 -13.20 0.08 -19.94
C LEU A 246 -11.68 -0.02 -19.86
N GLN A 247 -11.06 -0.95 -20.59
CA GLN A 247 -9.61 -1.08 -20.68
C GLN A 247 -8.96 0.17 -21.29
N ALA A 248 -9.56 0.75 -22.33
CA ALA A 248 -9.08 1.99 -22.94
C ALA A 248 -9.19 3.19 -21.96
N GLU A 249 -10.32 3.32 -21.26
CA GLU A 249 -10.53 4.36 -20.24
C GLU A 249 -9.53 4.24 -19.09
N LEU A 250 -9.29 3.02 -18.59
CA LEU A 250 -8.28 2.76 -17.57
C LEU A 250 -6.86 3.05 -18.06
N ALA A 251 -6.53 2.68 -19.30
CA ALA A 251 -5.22 2.97 -19.89
C ALA A 251 -4.98 4.49 -20.01
N GLU A 252 -5.99 5.26 -20.42
CA GLU A 252 -5.91 6.72 -20.47
C GLU A 252 -5.72 7.32 -19.07
N SER A 253 -6.50 6.85 -18.09
CA SER A 253 -6.38 7.28 -16.69
C SER A 253 -4.98 6.96 -16.12
N ASN A 254 -4.47 5.75 -16.34
CA ASN A 254 -3.13 5.35 -15.91
C ASN A 254 -2.04 6.19 -16.58
N ALA A 255 -2.18 6.50 -17.88
CA ALA A 255 -1.25 7.39 -18.58
C ALA A 255 -1.29 8.82 -18.03
N ALA A 256 -2.47 9.34 -17.68
CA ALA A 256 -2.61 10.64 -17.02
C ALA A 256 -1.95 10.64 -15.64
N ALA A 257 -2.18 9.60 -14.82
CA ALA A 257 -1.58 9.46 -13.50
C ALA A 257 -0.04 9.41 -13.56
N ARG A 258 0.53 8.72 -14.57
CA ARG A 258 1.98 8.71 -14.80
C ARG A 258 2.52 10.09 -15.13
N ARG A 259 1.85 10.84 -16.01
CA ARG A 259 2.25 12.21 -16.34
C ARG A 259 2.22 13.12 -15.10
N GLU A 260 1.13 13.06 -14.32
CA GLU A 260 1.02 13.83 -13.08
C GLU A 260 2.09 13.47 -12.05
N ALA A 261 2.45 12.19 -11.94
CA ALA A 261 3.52 11.74 -11.06
C ALA A 261 4.89 12.32 -11.45
N MET A 262 5.14 12.51 -12.75
CA MET A 262 6.37 13.13 -13.26
C MET A 262 6.46 14.62 -12.98
N ASP A 263 5.33 15.31 -12.78
CA ASP A 263 5.30 16.74 -12.42
C ASP A 263 5.53 16.99 -10.92
N ARG A 264 5.62 15.93 -10.12
CA ARG A 264 5.83 15.98 -8.67
C ARG A 264 7.22 15.46 -8.30
N PRO A 265 7.75 15.83 -7.11
CA PRO A 265 8.94 15.17 -6.58
C PRO A 265 8.72 13.65 -6.49
N PRO A 266 9.75 12.83 -6.75
CA PRO A 266 9.63 11.38 -6.62
C PRO A 266 9.14 10.97 -5.24
N PRO A 267 8.42 9.84 -5.09
CA PRO A 267 8.00 9.31 -3.81
C PRO A 267 9.16 9.19 -2.81
N ALA A 268 8.86 9.30 -1.51
CA ALA A 268 9.89 9.22 -0.47
C ALA A 268 10.69 7.91 -0.52
N THR A 269 10.05 6.79 -0.89
CA THR A 269 10.68 5.49 -1.14
C THR A 269 11.70 5.57 -2.28
N VAL A 270 11.32 6.12 -3.44
CA VAL A 270 12.22 6.32 -4.59
C VAL A 270 13.41 7.22 -4.25
N ARG A 271 13.17 8.37 -3.60
CA ARG A 271 14.25 9.28 -3.18
C ARG A 271 15.20 8.61 -2.19
N ALA A 272 14.68 7.82 -1.25
CA ALA A 272 15.49 7.09 -0.29
C ALA A 272 16.34 6.00 -0.98
N TYR A 273 15.76 5.26 -1.93
CA TYR A 273 16.50 4.28 -2.74
C TYR A 273 17.64 4.96 -3.49
N GLU A 274 17.37 6.05 -4.21
CA GLU A 274 18.38 6.78 -4.98
C GLU A 274 19.55 7.25 -4.10
N GLN A 275 19.25 7.73 -2.89
CA GLN A 275 20.26 8.18 -1.93
C GLN A 275 21.14 7.04 -1.37
N VAL A 276 20.67 5.78 -1.43
CA VAL A 276 21.39 4.60 -0.94
C VAL A 276 22.13 3.88 -2.07
N TYR A 277 21.48 3.68 -3.20
CA TYR A 277 22.02 2.93 -4.33
C TYR A 277 22.76 3.81 -5.36
N GLY A 278 22.62 5.13 -5.28
CA GLY A 278 23.26 6.06 -6.21
C GLY A 278 22.68 6.03 -7.64
N ARG A 279 21.49 5.45 -7.81
CA ARG A 279 20.75 5.34 -9.08
C ARG A 279 19.25 5.30 -8.84
N GLU A 280 18.46 5.59 -9.87
CA GLU A 280 17.01 5.39 -9.83
C GLU A 280 16.67 3.89 -9.78
N PRO A 281 15.60 3.49 -9.07
CA PRO A 281 15.14 2.11 -9.05
C PRO A 281 14.56 1.74 -10.41
N LYS A 282 14.63 0.46 -10.76
CA LYS A 282 13.94 -0.03 -11.95
C LYS A 282 12.44 0.25 -11.82
N GLY A 283 11.85 0.77 -12.89
CA GLY A 283 10.43 1.18 -12.94
C GLY A 283 10.17 2.63 -12.52
N TRP A 284 11.21 3.38 -12.13
CA TRP A 284 11.18 4.84 -12.02
C TRP A 284 12.21 5.48 -12.99
N PRO A 285 11.87 6.56 -13.72
CA PRO A 285 10.53 7.13 -13.86
C PRO A 285 9.54 6.11 -14.45
N PRO A 286 8.24 6.23 -14.15
CA PRO A 286 7.23 5.27 -14.60
C PRO A 286 7.12 5.29 -16.13
N THR A 287 7.64 4.23 -16.77
CA THR A 287 7.57 4.02 -18.23
C THR A 287 6.28 3.36 -18.66
#